data_AF-A0A1J3F3A9-F1
#
_entry.id   AF-A0A1J3F3A9-F1
#
_cell.length_a   1.000
_cell.length_b   1.000
_cell.length_c   1.000
_cell.angle_alpha   90.00
_cell.angle_beta   90.00
_cell.angle_gamma   90.00
#
_symmetry.space_group_name_H-M   'P 1'
#
loop_
_entity.id
_entity.type
_entity.pdbx_description
1 polymer ?
#
loop_
_entity_poly.entity_id
_entity_poly.type
_entity_poly.pdbx_seq_one_letter_code
_entity_poly.pdbx_strand_id
1 'polypeptide(L)'
;MEATLIKDIDENLSVIRLRFRENSKPLFRNREFIVYERRETMEDGTLVVAVASLPKEIAEGLEPKKKKNNSIRGLLVESGWVLEKLEDASCMVTYVAQVFYIFLIFFFLKE
;
A
#
# COMPACT_ATOMS: atom_id res chain seq x y z
N MET A 1 -3.26 11.96 -0.76
CA MET A 1 -2.46 10.72 -0.96
C MET A 1 -1.57 10.94 -2.17
N GLU A 2 -0.28 10.59 -2.09
CA GLU A 2 0.66 10.61 -3.22
C GLU A 2 1.15 9.18 -3.46
N ALA A 3 1.14 8.71 -4.71
CA ALA A 3 1.75 7.46 -5.12
C ALA A 3 2.94 7.77 -6.05
N THR A 4 4.07 7.10 -5.84
CA THR A 4 5.27 7.26 -6.68
C THR A 4 5.82 5.89 -7.02
N LEU A 5 5.89 5.57 -8.30
CA LEU A 5 6.60 4.39 -8.78
C LEU A 5 8.09 4.52 -8.44
N ILE A 6 8.64 3.54 -7.74
CA ILE A 6 10.07 3.47 -7.43
C ILE A 6 10.78 2.68 -8.53
N LYS A 7 10.27 1.50 -8.86
CA LYS A 7 10.92 0.54 -9.75
C LYS A 7 9.93 -0.51 -10.26
N ASP A 8 10.02 -0.83 -11.55
CA ASP A 8 9.43 -2.05 -12.11
C ASP A 8 10.40 -3.23 -11.93
N ILE A 9 9.90 -4.34 -11.40
CA ILE A 9 10.68 -5.57 -11.19
C ILE A 9 10.41 -6.55 -12.33
N ASP A 10 9.15 -6.65 -12.73
CA ASP A 10 8.66 -7.51 -13.80
C ASP A 10 7.45 -6.85 -14.48
N GLU A 11 6.91 -7.46 -15.55
CA GLU A 11 5.75 -6.96 -16.29
C GLU A 11 4.51 -6.74 -15.41
N ASN A 12 4.33 -7.59 -14.39
CA ASN A 12 3.22 -7.59 -13.47
C ASN A 12 3.60 -7.16 -12.06
N LEU A 13 4.85 -6.79 -11.78
CA LEU A 13 5.35 -6.55 -10.42
C LEU A 13 6.14 -5.25 -10.33
N SER A 14 5.67 -4.34 -9.49
CA SER A 14 6.32 -3.04 -9.26
C SER A 14 6.50 -2.74 -7.78
N VAL A 15 7.40 -1.81 -7.48
CA VAL A 15 7.58 -1.22 -6.15
C VAL A 15 7.05 0.20 -6.18
N ILE A 16 6.09 0.47 -5.31
CA ILE A 16 5.42 1.76 -5.22
C ILE A 16 5.60 2.35 -3.82
N ARG A 17 5.80 3.66 -3.77
CA ARG A 17 5.78 4.45 -2.54
C ARG A 17 4.44 5.15 -2.41
N LEU A 18 3.72 4.87 -1.34
CA LEU A 18 2.47 5.52 -0.99
C LEU A 18 2.69 6.47 0.19
N ARG A 19 2.30 7.73 0.05
CA ARG A 19 2.34 8.74 1.10
C ARG A 19 0.95 9.22 1.43
N PHE A 20 0.56 8.97 2.67
CA PHE A 20 -0.66 9.50 3.24
C PHE A 20 -0.30 10.76 4.01
N ARG A 21 -0.37 11.87 3.27
CA ARG A 21 -0.31 13.24 3.79
C ARG A 21 -1.75 13.68 4.00
N GLU A 22 -2.27 13.46 5.18
CA GLU A 22 -3.49 14.13 5.61
C GLU A 22 -3.11 15.12 6.71
N ASN A 23 -3.77 16.28 6.70
CA ASN A 23 -3.89 17.14 7.88
C ASN A 23 -4.73 16.45 8.99
N SER A 24 -4.60 15.12 9.16
CA SER A 24 -5.45 14.30 10.02
C SER A 24 -5.01 14.42 11.46
N LYS A 25 -5.52 15.44 12.15
CA LYS A 25 -5.34 15.75 13.59
C LYS A 25 -3.86 15.89 14.02
N PRO A 26 -3.53 16.82 14.94
CA PRO A 26 -2.15 17.08 15.35
C PRO A 26 -1.40 15.86 15.95
N LEU A 27 -2.10 14.78 16.28
CA LEU A 27 -1.51 13.56 16.85
C LEU A 27 -1.10 12.47 15.83
N PHE A 28 -1.57 12.48 14.58
CA PHE A 28 -1.18 11.44 13.61
C PHE A 28 -0.05 11.93 12.70
N ARG A 29 1.16 11.40 12.90
CA ARG A 29 2.26 11.65 11.96
C ARG A 29 1.96 11.03 10.60
N ASN A 30 2.36 11.73 9.53
CA ASN A 30 2.32 11.24 8.15
C ASN A 30 2.81 9.79 8.05
N ARG A 31 2.10 8.97 7.27
CA ARG A 31 2.48 7.58 7.02
C ARG A 31 3.00 7.40 5.60
N GLU A 32 4.10 6.68 5.50
CA GLU A 32 4.64 6.24 4.22
C GLU A 32 4.67 4.73 4.18
N PHE A 33 4.26 4.16 3.05
CA PHE A 33 4.30 2.74 2.77
C PHE A 33 5.16 2.53 1.52
N ILE A 34 6.05 1.56 1.57
CA ILE A 34 6.81 1.11 0.40
C ILE A 34 6.36 -0.31 0.17
N VAL A 35 5.69 -0.55 -0.95
CA VAL A 35 4.92 -1.77 -1.21
C VAL A 35 5.32 -2.41 -2.52
N TYR A 36 5.22 -3.74 -2.57
CA TYR A 36 5.08 -4.46 -3.82
C TYR A 36 3.64 -4.30 -4.28
N GLU A 37 3.48 -4.06 -5.57
CA GLU A 37 2.19 -4.15 -6.24
C GLU A 37 2.32 -5.18 -7.36
N ARG A 38 1.52 -6.24 -7.27
CA ARG A 38 1.39 -7.24 -8.33
C ARG A 38 0.05 -7.10 -9.03
N ARG A 39 0.02 -7.13 -10.36
CA ARG A 39 -1.19 -7.02 -11.17
C ARG A 39 -1.37 -8.25 -12.06
N GLU A 40 -2.47 -8.96 -11.91
CA GLU A 40 -2.80 -10.13 -12.73
C GLU A 40 -4.17 -9.93 -13.36
N THR A 41 -4.27 -10.14 -14.68
CA THR A 41 -5.56 -10.21 -15.38
C THR A 41 -5.93 -11.67 -15.57
N MET A 42 -7.06 -12.06 -14.99
CA MET A 42 -7.59 -13.42 -15.08
C MET A 42 -8.22 -13.68 -16.46
N GLU A 43 -8.48 -14.94 -16.77
CA GLU A 43 -9.04 -15.36 -18.07
C GLU A 43 -10.41 -14.76 -18.37
N ASP A 44 -11.21 -14.48 -17.34
CA ASP A 44 -12.54 -13.85 -17.43
C ASP A 44 -12.47 -12.31 -17.56
N GLY A 45 -11.26 -11.74 -17.58
CA GLY A 45 -11.01 -10.30 -17.61
C GLY A 45 -11.02 -9.62 -16.25
N THR A 46 -11.18 -10.36 -15.14
CA THR A 46 -11.04 -9.84 -13.79
C THR A 46 -9.61 -9.37 -13.53
N LEU A 47 -9.41 -8.14 -13.05
CA LEU A 47 -8.09 -7.63 -12.67
C LEU A 47 -7.90 -7.75 -11.16
N VAL A 48 -6.87 -8.49 -10.75
CA VAL A 48 -6.45 -8.61 -9.35
C VAL A 48 -5.18 -7.82 -9.14
N VAL A 49 -5.21 -6.92 -8.15
CA VAL A 49 -4.03 -6.18 -7.71
C VAL A 49 -3.75 -6.52 -6.26
N ALA A 50 -2.62 -7.18 -6.01
CA ALA A 50 -2.14 -7.53 -4.68
C ALA A 50 -1.06 -6.54 -4.23
N VAL A 51 -1.18 -6.04 -3.01
CA VAL A 51 -0.32 -5.00 -2.44
C VAL A 51 0.13 -5.40 -1.03
N ALA A 52 1.44 -5.52 -0.85
CA ALA A 52 2.05 -5.87 0.44
C ALA A 52 3.31 -5.04 0.69
N SER A 53 3.59 -4.72 1.95
CA SER A 53 4.76 -3.91 2.30
C SER A 53 6.06 -4.66 2.04
N LEU A 54 7.04 -3.94 1.49
CA LEU A 54 8.41 -4.44 1.44
C LEU A 54 8.94 -4.63 2.87
N PRO A 55 9.79 -5.65 3.09
CA PRO A 55 10.64 -5.74 4.27
C PRO A 55 11.45 -4.46 4.49
N LYS A 56 11.81 -4.20 5.75
CA LYS A 56 12.43 -2.93 6.13
C LYS A 56 13.73 -2.69 5.37
N GLU A 57 14.55 -3.74 5.37
CA GLU A 57 15.90 -3.83 4.87
C GLU A 57 15.94 -3.61 3.34
N ILE A 58 14.98 -4.18 2.62
CA ILE A 58 14.90 -4.03 1.16
C ILE A 58 14.52 -2.59 0.80
N ALA A 59 13.51 -2.04 1.48
CA ALA A 59 13.03 -0.70 1.17
C ALA A 59 14.06 0.39 1.52
N GLU A 60 14.85 0.23 2.59
CA GLU A 60 15.93 1.17 2.93
C GLU A 60 16.99 1.26 1.82
N GLY A 61 17.25 0.14 1.11
CA GLY A 61 18.13 0.12 -0.07
C GLY A 61 17.57 0.86 -1.29
N LEU A 62 16.25 1.06 -1.35
CA LEU A 62 15.56 1.76 -2.44
C LEU A 62 15.30 3.24 -2.13
N GLU A 63 15.50 3.66 -0.88
CA GLU A 63 15.29 5.04 -0.47
C GLU A 63 16.49 5.93 -0.82
N PRO A 64 16.26 7.15 -1.35
CA PRO A 64 17.34 8.10 -1.51
C PRO A 64 17.90 8.51 -0.15
N LYS A 65 19.19 8.21 0.09
CA LYS A 65 19.96 8.44 1.35
C LYS A 65 19.89 9.85 1.98
N LYS A 66 19.28 10.84 1.31
CA LYS A 66 19.41 12.28 1.62
C LYS A 66 18.14 12.99 2.10
N LYS A 67 16.95 12.36 2.14
CA LYS A 67 15.74 13.04 2.62
C LYS A 67 15.47 12.70 4.09
N LYS A 68 15.56 13.70 4.97
CA LYS A 68 14.95 13.63 6.31
C LYS A 68 13.45 13.43 6.11
N ASN A 69 12.98 12.19 6.22
CA ASN A 69 11.58 11.86 6.06
C ASN A 69 10.90 11.94 7.43
N ASN A 70 9.97 12.87 7.62
CA ASN A 70 9.24 13.03 8.88
C ASN A 70 8.01 12.09 8.97
N SER A 71 7.94 11.09 8.09
CA SER A 71 6.87 10.09 8.08
C SER A 71 7.26 8.85 8.88
N ILE A 72 6.28 8.27 9.56
CA ILE A 72 6.40 6.93 10.16
C ILE A 72 6.11 5.90 9.05
N ARG A 73 6.95 4.87 8.96
CA ARG A 73 6.70 3.74 8.06
C ARG A 73 5.46 2.97 8.51
N GLY A 74 4.47 2.89 7.64
CA GLY A 74 3.30 2.03 7.82
C GLY A 74 3.56 0.61 7.33
N LEU A 75 2.72 -0.33 7.79
CA LEU A 75 2.77 -1.74 7.41
C LEU A 75 1.38 -2.18 6.90
N LEU A 76 1.30 -2.43 5.61
CA LEU A 76 0.26 -3.21 4.93
C LEU A 76 0.76 -4.65 4.82
N VAL A 77 0.12 -5.58 5.52
CA VAL A 77 0.51 -6.99 5.47
C VAL A 77 -0.05 -7.63 4.21
N GLU A 78 -1.37 -7.56 4.08
CA GLU A 78 -2.09 -8.01 2.89
C GLU A 78 -3.12 -6.94 2.54
N SER A 79 -3.06 -6.44 1.32
CA SER A 79 -4.09 -5.55 0.79
C SER A 79 -4.19 -5.70 -0.71
N GLY A 80 -5.22 -5.14 -1.30
CA GLY A 80 -5.40 -5.21 -2.74
C GLY A 80 -6.81 -4.88 -3.17
N TRP A 81 -7.03 -4.95 -4.46
CA TRP A 81 -8.36 -4.82 -5.04
C TRP A 81 -8.57 -5.82 -6.17
N VAL A 82 -9.81 -6.27 -6.28
CA VAL A 82 -10.31 -7.08 -7.38
C VAL A 82 -11.30 -6.23 -8.16
N LEU A 83 -11.07 -6.08 -9.46
CA LEU A 83 -11.96 -5.39 -10.38
C LEU A 83 -12.63 -6.42 -11.28
N GLU A 84 -13.92 -6.63 -11.07
CA GLU A 84 -14.73 -7.56 -11.86
C GLU A 84 -15.52 -6.76 -12.88
N LYS A 85 -15.50 -7.20 -14.13
CA LYS A 85 -16.27 -6.56 -15.20
C LYS A 85 -17.76 -6.87 -15.02
N LEU A 86 -18.61 -5.85 -15.13
CA LEU A 86 -20.06 -6.02 -15.20
C LEU A 86 -20.52 -6.01 -16.66
N GLU A 87 -21.78 -6.39 -16.93
CA GLU A 87 -22.32 -6.50 -18.31
C GLU A 87 -22.25 -5.16 -19.07
N ASP A 88 -22.38 -4.04 -18.35
CA ASP A 88 -22.27 -2.68 -18.89
C ASP A 88 -20.84 -2.13 -18.86
N ALA A 89 -20.66 -0.85 -19.20
CA ALA A 89 -19.38 -0.13 -19.07
C ALA A 89 -19.01 0.21 -17.59
N SER A 90 -19.27 -0.71 -16.66
CA SER A 90 -19.02 -0.56 -15.23
C SER A 90 -18.24 -1.74 -14.67
N CYS A 91 -17.74 -1.62 -13.43
CA CYS A 91 -17.03 -2.69 -12.74
C CYS A 91 -17.42 -2.73 -11.26
N MET A 92 -17.38 -3.93 -10.67
CA MET A 92 -17.38 -4.09 -9.22
C MET A 92 -15.95 -3.98 -8.73
N VAL A 93 -15.74 -3.18 -7.67
CA VAL A 93 -14.42 -3.04 -7.04
C VAL A 93 -14.51 -3.57 -5.62
N THR A 94 -13.85 -4.70 -5.38
CA THR A 94 -13.73 -5.28 -4.04
C THR A 94 -12.35 -4.92 -3.47
N TYR A 95 -12.31 -4.14 -2.39
CA TYR A 95 -11.08 -3.74 -1.71
C TYR A 95 -10.89 -4.54 -0.42
N VAL A 96 -9.69 -5.10 -0.24
CA VAL A 96 -9.30 -5.83 0.97
C VAL A 96 -8.08 -5.15 1.56
N ALA A 97 -8.07 -4.92 2.87
CA ALA A 97 -6.92 -4.38 3.57
C ALA A 97 -6.79 -4.90 5.00
N GLN A 98 -5.62 -5.46 5.30
CA GLN A 98 -5.15 -5.74 6.64
C GLN A 98 -4.02 -4.77 6.99
N VAL A 99 -4.35 -3.80 7.85
CA VAL A 99 -3.44 -2.73 8.26
C VAL A 99 -3.04 -2.90 9.72
N PHE A 100 -1.75 -2.95 10.00
CA PHE A 100 -1.25 -2.98 11.39
C PHE A 100 -0.94 -1.58 11.89
N TYR A 101 -1.71 -1.12 12.87
CA TYR A 101 -1.46 0.11 13.61
C TYR A 101 -0.84 -0.22 14.98
N ILE A 102 0.48 -0.08 15.11
CA ILE A 102 1.19 -0.28 16.38
C ILE A 102 0.58 0.55 17.53
N PHE A 103 0.00 1.73 17.26
CA PHE A 103 -0.66 2.55 18.28
C PHE A 103 -2.12 2.16 18.60
N LEU A 104 -2.85 1.54 17.67
CA LEU A 104 -4.25 1.16 17.93
C LEU A 104 -4.34 -0.12 18.77
N ILE A 105 -3.36 -1.02 18.63
CA ILE A 105 -3.27 -2.25 19.44
C ILE A 105 -3.10 -1.92 20.93
N PHE A 106 -2.30 -0.90 21.29
CA PHE A 106 -2.20 -0.46 22.69
C PHE A 106 -3.50 0.15 23.24
N PHE A 107 -4.39 0.67 22.39
CA PHE A 107 -5.70 1.18 22.81
C PHE A 107 -6.75 0.07 23.01
N PHE A 108 -6.58 -1.08 22.34
CA PHE A 108 -7.46 -2.24 22.48
C PHE A 108 -6.95 -3.30 23.47
N LEU A 109 -5.67 -3.28 23.84
CA LEU A 109 -5.06 -4.23 24.79
C LEU A 109 -4.84 -3.64 26.20
N LYS A 110 -5.42 -2.48 26.49
CA LYS A 110 -5.43 -1.90 27.84
C LYS A 110 -6.85 -2.01 28.41
N GLU A 111 -7.20 -3.21 28.85
CA GLU A 111 -8.22 -3.42 29.89
C GLU A 111 -7.65 -3.04 31.26
#